data_AF-A0A259SJI6-F1
#
_entry.id   AF-A0A259SJI6-F1
#
_cell.length_a   1.000
_cell.length_b   1.000
_cell.length_c   1.000
_cell.angle_alpha   90.00
_cell.angle_beta   90.00
_cell.angle_gamma   90.00
#
_symmetry.space_group_name_H-M   'P 1'
#
loop_
_entity.id
_entity.type
_entity.pdbx_description
1 polymer ?
#
loop_
_entity_poly.entity_id
_entity_poly.type
_entity_poly.pdbx_seq_one_letter_code
_entity_poly.pdbx_strand_id
1 'polypeptide(L)'
;MFAGLNGWHLVIILAVILLLFGAAKLPALAKSMGQSARVFKGEMKAMKDEDAAAAATDATTTASTQAPATTALPTAAPNAADTTAVNPPHDAGTQR
;
A
#
# COMPACT_ATOMS: atom_id res chain seq x y z
N MET A 1 40.28 -12.58 -10.52
CA MET A 1 41.03 -11.34 -10.20
C MET A 1 40.19 -10.35 -9.37
N PHE A 2 39.34 -10.82 -8.44
CA PHE A 2 38.41 -9.97 -7.67
C PHE A 2 38.57 -10.05 -6.15
N ALA A 3 39.57 -10.79 -5.67
CA ALA A 3 39.84 -10.97 -4.23
C ALA A 3 40.55 -9.77 -3.56
N GLY A 4 40.56 -8.61 -4.22
CA GLY A 4 41.17 -7.37 -3.72
C GLY A 4 40.18 -6.36 -3.11
N LEU A 5 38.87 -6.63 -3.19
CA LEU A 5 37.84 -5.87 -2.49
C LEU A 5 37.84 -6.31 -1.02
N ASN A 6 38.93 -5.98 -0.32
CA ASN A 6 39.01 -6.06 1.13
C ASN A 6 37.75 -5.38 1.67
N GLY A 7 36.89 -6.14 2.37
CA GLY A 7 35.58 -5.65 2.86
C GLY A 7 35.67 -4.33 3.63
N TRP A 8 36.87 -3.97 4.10
CA TRP A 8 37.23 -2.66 4.60
C TRP A 8 36.84 -1.49 3.68
N HIS A 9 36.99 -1.62 2.36
CA HIS A 9 36.60 -0.57 1.40
C HIS A 9 35.08 -0.34 1.42
N LEU A 10 34.28 -1.41 1.48
CA LEU A 10 32.82 -1.28 1.59
C LEU A 10 32.40 -0.56 2.86
N VAL A 11 33.08 -0.81 3.98
CA VAL A 11 32.84 -0.11 5.25
C VAL A 11 33.17 1.38 5.12
N ILE A 12 34.28 1.74 4.47
CA ILE A 12 34.65 3.15 4.24
C ILE A 12 33.62 3.86 3.36
N ILE A 13 33.19 3.22 2.26
CA ILE A 13 32.19 3.78 1.35
C ILE A 13 30.86 3.97 2.09
N LEU A 14 30.44 2.98 2.88
CA LEU A 14 29.25 3.08 3.71
C LEU A 14 29.36 4.22 4.73
N ALA A 15 30.53 4.40 5.35
CA ALA A 15 30.78 5.50 6.29
C ALA A 15 30.66 6.87 5.61
N VAL A 16 31.18 7.04 4.39
CA VAL A 16 31.04 8.28 3.62
C VAL A 16 29.57 8.56 3.28
N ILE A 17 28.83 7.54 2.82
CA ILE A 17 27.39 7.69 2.53
C ILE A 17 26.61 8.03 3.80
N LEU A 18 26.93 7.42 4.94
CA LEU A 18 26.32 7.74 6.23
C LEU A 18 26.65 9.17 6.70
N LEU A 19 27.84 9.70 6.40
CA LEU A 19 28.18 11.09 6.68
C LEU A 19 27.37 12.07 5.82
N LEU A 20 27.18 11.76 4.54
CA LEU A 20 26.46 12.64 3.59
C LEU A 20 24.94 12.60 3.78
N PHE A 21 24.40 11.39 3.93
CA PHE A 21 22.95 11.17 3.99
C PHE A 21 22.43 11.07 5.43
N GLY A 22 23.27 10.73 6.39
CA GLY A 22 22.89 10.47 7.79
C GLY A 22 22.39 9.05 8.04
N ALA A 23 22.53 8.59 9.29
CA ALA A 23 22.13 7.23 9.71
C ALA A 23 20.63 6.95 9.57
N ALA A 24 19.78 7.98 9.62
CA ALA A 24 18.32 7.80 9.51
C ALA A 24 17.81 7.71 8.07
N LYS A 25 18.55 8.22 7.07
CA LYS A 25 18.05 8.31 5.67
C LYS A 25 18.31 7.05 4.85
N LEU A 26 19.43 6.36 5.07
CA LEU A 26 19.68 5.06 4.44
C LEU A 26 18.60 4.00 4.74
N PRO A 27 18.22 3.74 6.01
CA PRO A 27 17.18 2.75 6.31
C PRO A 27 15.80 3.18 5.79
N ALA A 28 15.50 4.47 5.78
CA ALA A 28 14.24 4.98 5.23
C ALA A 28 14.15 4.74 3.71
N LEU A 29 15.21 5.03 2.96
CA LEU A 29 15.29 4.78 1.52
C LEU A 29 15.29 3.29 1.19
N ALA A 30 16.02 2.49 1.97
CA ALA A 30 16.02 1.03 1.80
C ALA A 30 14.63 0.42 2.05
N LYS A 31 13.88 0.94 3.04
CA LYS A 31 12.54 0.45 3.37
C LYS A 31 11.52 0.77 2.27
N SER A 32 11.55 1.96 1.68
CA SER A 32 10.67 2.32 0.57
C SER A 32 11.03 1.57 -0.73
N MET A 33 12.32 1.53 -1.11
CA MET A 33 12.76 0.75 -2.28
C MET A 33 12.51 -0.76 -2.10
N GLY A 34 12.68 -1.28 -0.88
CA GLY A 34 12.44 -2.68 -0.56
C GLY A 34 10.97 -3.10 -0.71
N GLN A 35 10.04 -2.21 -0.37
CA GLN A 35 8.60 -2.45 -0.60
C GLN A 35 8.28 -2.52 -2.10
N SER A 36 8.75 -1.57 -2.90
CA SER A 36 8.58 -1.60 -4.36
C SER A 36 9.22 -2.82 -5.00
N ALA A 37 10.42 -3.19 -4.57
CA ALA A 37 11.13 -4.37 -5.07
C ALA A 37 10.41 -5.68 -4.69
N ARG A 38 9.75 -5.75 -3.53
CA ARG A 38 8.98 -6.94 -3.11
C ARG A 38 7.73 -7.15 -3.97
N VAL A 39 7.00 -6.08 -4.26
CA VAL A 39 5.82 -6.14 -5.14
C VAL A 39 6.26 -6.60 -6.53
N PHE A 40 7.28 -5.95 -7.11
CA PHE A 40 7.83 -6.33 -8.40
C PHE A 40 8.35 -7.77 -8.44
N LYS A 41 9.03 -8.24 -7.38
CA LYS A 41 9.49 -9.63 -7.28
C LYS A 41 8.33 -10.62 -7.20
N GLY A 42 7.25 -10.28 -6.51
CA GLY A 42 6.04 -11.08 -6.41
C GLY A 42 5.36 -11.25 -7.77
N GLU A 43 5.13 -10.15 -8.48
CA GLU A 43 4.53 -10.16 -9.82
C GLU A 43 5.43 -10.90 -10.83
N MET A 44 6.73 -10.63 -10.81
CA MET A 44 7.70 -11.32 -11.68
C MET A 44 7.78 -12.82 -11.39
N LYS A 45 7.56 -13.23 -10.13
CA LYS A 45 7.54 -14.65 -9.76
C LYS A 45 6.24 -15.32 -10.19
N ALA A 46 5.10 -14.64 -10.06
CA ALA A 46 3.82 -15.11 -10.57
C ALA A 46 3.88 -15.36 -12.08
N MET A 47 4.43 -14.43 -12.87
CA MET A 47 4.60 -14.63 -14.31
C MET A 47 5.48 -15.85 -14.63
N LYS A 48 6.58 -16.04 -13.89
CA LYS A 48 7.47 -17.20 -14.11
C LYS A 48 6.86 -18.53 -13.67
N ASP A 49 6.03 -18.51 -12.64
CA ASP A 49 5.31 -19.68 -12.16
C ASP A 49 4.09 -19.97 -13.05
N GLU A 50 3.47 -18.97 -13.67
CA GLU A 50 2.39 -19.12 -14.67
C GLU A 50 2.92 -19.69 -15.99
N ASP A 51 4.11 -19.30 -16.45
CA ASP A 51 4.79 -19.96 -17.59
C ASP A 51 5.10 -21.44 -17.31
N ALA A 52 5.36 -21.81 -16.04
CA ALA A 52 5.57 -23.20 -15.63
C ALA A 52 4.25 -23.96 -15.39
N ALA A 53 3.20 -23.28 -14.90
CA ALA A 53 1.89 -23.85 -14.62
C ALA A 53 0.99 -23.97 -15.87
N ALA A 54 1.26 -23.20 -16.93
CA ALA A 54 0.65 -23.37 -18.25
C ALA A 54 0.97 -24.74 -18.88
N ALA A 55 2.01 -25.44 -18.41
CA ALA A 55 2.28 -26.84 -18.77
C ALA A 55 1.55 -27.87 -17.89
N ALA A 56 0.82 -27.47 -16.85
CA ALA A 56 0.20 -28.36 -15.85
C ALA A 56 -1.30 -28.10 -15.55
N THR A 57 -1.97 -27.14 -16.20
CA THR A 57 -3.33 -26.67 -15.81
C THR A 57 -4.45 -27.05 -16.79
N ASP A 58 -4.41 -28.25 -17.40
CA ASP A 58 -5.60 -28.82 -18.08
C ASP A 58 -6.42 -29.77 -17.18
N ALA A 59 -6.07 -29.92 -15.91
CA ALA A 59 -6.83 -30.74 -14.96
C ALA A 59 -7.00 -30.04 -13.62
N THR A 60 -8.00 -29.16 -13.49
CA THR A 60 -8.91 -29.03 -12.33
C THR A 60 -9.82 -27.83 -12.57
N THR A 61 -10.89 -28.06 -13.34
CA THR A 61 -12.08 -27.21 -13.30
C THR A 61 -13.01 -27.75 -12.20
N THR A 62 -13.44 -26.86 -11.30
CA THR A 62 -14.61 -26.98 -10.40
C THR A 62 -14.37 -27.50 -8.98
N ALA A 63 -14.32 -26.57 -8.02
CA ALA A 63 -14.96 -26.75 -6.70
C ALA A 63 -15.36 -25.39 -6.08
N SER A 64 -16.68 -25.14 -6.13
CA SER A 64 -17.48 -24.46 -5.09
C SER A 64 -17.48 -22.92 -4.98
N THR A 65 -18.47 -22.32 -5.64
CA THR A 65 -19.54 -21.49 -5.03
C THR A 65 -19.32 -20.99 -3.60
N GLN A 66 -19.19 -19.66 -3.44
CA GLN A 66 -19.71 -18.92 -2.29
C GLN A 66 -20.09 -17.48 -2.69
N ALA A 67 -21.32 -17.33 -3.18
CA ALA A 67 -22.20 -16.19 -2.93
C ALA A 67 -23.60 -16.80 -2.82
N PRO A 68 -24.34 -16.61 -1.70
CA PRO A 68 -25.10 -15.38 -1.53
C PRO A 68 -25.36 -14.91 -0.08
N ALA A 69 -25.95 -13.70 0.00
CA ALA A 69 -26.84 -13.17 1.04
C ALA A 69 -26.29 -12.14 2.05
N THR A 70 -26.55 -10.87 1.72
CA THR A 70 -27.31 -9.92 2.55
C THR A 70 -27.36 -10.20 4.04
N THR A 71 -26.57 -9.48 4.82
CA THR A 71 -26.92 -9.12 6.21
C THR A 71 -27.29 -7.64 6.23
N ALA A 72 -28.60 -7.41 6.28
CA ALA A 72 -29.34 -6.31 6.87
C ALA A 72 -28.71 -4.90 6.89
N LEU A 73 -29.42 -3.96 6.26
CA LEU A 73 -29.55 -2.59 6.77
C LEU A 73 -29.81 -2.62 8.29
N PRO A 74 -29.02 -1.94 9.13
CA PRO A 74 -29.58 -1.32 10.30
C PRO A 74 -30.39 -0.10 9.83
N THR A 75 -31.71 -0.28 9.68
CA THR A 75 -32.63 0.83 9.85
C THR A 75 -32.54 1.24 11.32
N ALA A 76 -31.79 2.31 11.58
CA ALA A 76 -31.93 3.14 12.77
C ALA A 76 -31.95 4.60 12.32
N ALA A 77 -33.13 5.06 11.89
CA ALA A 77 -33.52 6.47 12.06
C ALA A 77 -33.69 6.73 13.59
N PRO A 78 -33.77 7.98 14.11
CA PRO A 78 -33.57 9.31 13.53
C PRO A 78 -32.61 10.21 14.37
N ASN A 79 -32.04 11.20 13.71
CA ASN A 79 -31.62 12.52 14.22
C ASN A 79 -31.91 12.82 15.72
N ALA A 80 -30.86 12.86 16.53
CA ALA A 80 -30.82 13.52 17.84
C ALA A 80 -29.37 13.91 18.20
N ALA A 81 -28.88 14.95 17.53
CA ALA A 81 -27.79 15.83 17.95
C ALA A 81 -27.97 17.08 17.06
N ASP A 82 -28.99 17.91 17.26
CA ASP A 82 -29.07 18.88 18.35
C ASP A 82 -27.70 19.31 18.87
N THR A 83 -27.01 20.14 18.09
CA THR A 83 -26.45 21.42 18.54
C THR A 83 -25.76 22.08 17.34
N THR A 84 -26.06 23.36 17.13
CA THR A 84 -25.45 24.29 16.15
C THR A 84 -26.10 24.31 14.77
N ALA A 85 -27.22 25.02 14.66
CA ALA A 85 -27.33 26.22 13.82
C ALA A 85 -28.82 26.53 13.67
N VAL A 86 -29.39 27.09 14.72
CA VAL A 86 -30.59 27.90 14.61
C VAL A 86 -30.32 28.97 13.54
N ASN A 87 -31.18 28.98 12.55
CA ASN A 87 -31.30 29.98 11.49
C ASN A 87 -31.24 31.41 12.09
N PRO A 88 -30.71 32.41 11.37
CA PRO A 88 -31.69 33.35 10.83
C PRO A 88 -31.62 33.48 9.31
N PRO A 89 -32.79 33.54 8.64
CA PRO A 89 -32.88 33.72 7.21
C PRO A 89 -32.46 35.16 6.89
N HIS A 90 -31.34 35.33 6.20
CA HIS A 90 -31.08 36.59 5.51
C HIS A 90 -31.73 36.49 4.12
N ASP A 91 -33.06 36.63 4.09
CA ASP A 91 -33.77 36.96 2.85
C ASP A 91 -34.29 38.40 2.92
N ALA A 92 -34.35 38.97 1.72
CA ALA A 92 -34.62 40.31 1.27
C ALA A 92 -35.66 41.15 2.04
N GLY A 93 -35.43 42.46 2.02
CA GLY A 93 -36.51 43.44 1.98
C GLY A 93 -36.24 44.71 2.78
N THR A 94 -36.11 45.83 2.06
CA THR A 94 -36.69 47.11 2.48
C THR A 94 -36.00 47.83 3.64
N GLN A 95 -35.16 48.82 3.34
CA GLN A 95 -35.46 50.20 3.71
C GLN A 95 -34.38 51.18 3.19
N ARG A 96 -34.87 52.14 2.37
CA ARG A 96 -34.34 53.48 2.02
C ARG A 96 -33.72 53.61 0.64
#